data_AF-A0A822IYB9-F1
#
_entry.id   AF-A0A822IYB9-F1
#
_cell.length_a   1.000
_cell.length_b   1.000
_cell.length_c   1.000
_cell.angle_alpha   90.00
_cell.angle_beta   90.00
_cell.angle_gamma   90.00
#
_symmetry.space_group_name_H-M   'P 1'
#
loop_
_entity.id
_entity.type
_entity.pdbx_description
1 polymer ?
#
loop_
_entity_poly.entity_id
_entity_poly.type
_entity_poly.pdbx_seq_one_letter_code
_entity_poly.pdbx_strand_id
1 'polypeptide(L)'
;MEKNTLKKLEEVLKELSTYEKKGLDTSSLKIFIKNYKEFIKLNDQYLFYHEDITFENKLEIIKKFLEDKKVFPRINDVIQFANYRLHLEFKDQKESREVTISRIIGRIRSKPELKESLKTAVLSIRNEMGHTIPSKKSKKEIISAETFSKWADIIKNI
;
A
#
# COMPACT_ATOMS: atom_id res chain seq x y z
N MET A 1 -15.47 8.30 6.13
CA MET A 1 -16.94 8.39 5.95
C MET A 1 -17.33 8.01 4.52
N GLU A 2 -16.46 8.31 3.55
CA GLU A 2 -16.61 8.09 2.11
C GLU A 2 -16.81 6.62 1.72
N LYS A 3 -16.12 5.66 2.38
CA LYS A 3 -16.28 4.23 2.07
C LYS A 3 -17.68 3.69 2.36
N ASN A 4 -18.36 4.24 3.38
CA ASN A 4 -19.74 3.87 3.69
C ASN A 4 -20.71 4.45 2.65
N THR A 5 -20.47 5.70 2.23
CA THR A 5 -21.22 6.35 1.14
C THR A 5 -21.06 5.60 -0.19
N LEU A 6 -19.85 5.17 -0.55
CA LEU A 6 -19.60 4.38 -1.75
C LEU A 6 -20.41 3.06 -1.73
N LYS A 7 -20.40 2.35 -0.60
CA LYS A 7 -21.13 1.09 -0.44
C LYS A 7 -22.64 1.29 -0.64
N LYS A 8 -23.22 2.35 -0.05
CA LYS A 8 -24.63 2.70 -0.24
C LYS A 8 -24.96 3.01 -1.70
N LEU A 9 -24.09 3.73 -2.41
CA LEU A 9 -24.28 4.04 -3.83
C LEU A 9 -24.26 2.76 -4.70
N GLU A 10 -23.41 1.80 -4.37
CA GLU A 10 -23.38 0.49 -5.05
C GLU A 10 -24.63 -0.35 -4.75
N GLU A 11 -25.15 -0.30 -3.52
CA GLU A 11 -26.41 -0.95 -3.14
C GLU A 11 -27.60 -0.34 -3.89
N VAL A 12 -27.70 1.00 -3.96
CA VAL A 12 -28.73 1.70 -4.75
C VAL A 12 -28.65 1.31 -6.23
N LEU A 13 -27.45 1.27 -6.82
CA LEU A 13 -27.30 0.85 -8.21
C LEU A 13 -27.78 -0.60 -8.43
N LYS A 14 -27.55 -1.48 -7.45
CA LYS A 14 -28.00 -2.88 -7.50
C LYS A 14 -29.52 -2.99 -7.46
N GLU A 15 -30.18 -2.20 -6.61
CA GLU A 15 -31.65 -2.13 -6.54
C GLU A 15 -32.24 -1.61 -7.86
N LEU A 16 -31.63 -0.58 -8.44
CA LEU A 16 -32.06 0.03 -9.70
C LEU A 16 -31.87 -0.87 -10.93
N SER A 17 -31.04 -1.92 -10.86
CA SER A 17 -30.82 -2.85 -11.97
C SER A 17 -32.10 -3.52 -12.49
N THR A 18 -33.09 -3.71 -11.60
CA THR A 18 -34.39 -4.28 -11.96
C THR A 18 -35.24 -3.33 -12.81
N TYR A 19 -35.10 -2.02 -12.57
CA TYR A 19 -35.76 -0.96 -13.32
C TYR A 19 -34.98 -0.58 -14.59
N GLU A 20 -33.66 -0.79 -14.60
CA GLU A 20 -32.82 -0.60 -15.78
C GLU A 20 -33.26 -1.52 -16.92
N LYS A 21 -33.63 -2.77 -16.59
CA LYS A 21 -34.26 -3.71 -17.54
C LYS A 21 -35.62 -3.25 -18.06
N LYS A 22 -36.24 -2.28 -17.40
CA LYS A 22 -37.54 -1.68 -17.76
C LYS A 22 -37.39 -0.29 -18.41
N GLY A 23 -36.16 0.13 -18.73
CA GLY A 23 -35.89 1.39 -19.44
C GLY A 23 -35.45 2.56 -18.57
N LEU A 24 -35.24 2.37 -17.25
CA LEU A 24 -34.63 3.40 -16.40
C LEU A 24 -33.16 3.59 -16.78
N ASP A 25 -32.76 4.81 -17.16
CA ASP A 25 -31.36 5.12 -17.42
C ASP A 25 -30.58 5.32 -16.10
N THR A 26 -29.54 4.49 -15.88
CA THR A 26 -28.64 4.61 -14.72
C THR A 26 -27.22 5.02 -15.10
N SER A 27 -26.98 5.38 -16.37
CA SER A 27 -25.67 5.74 -16.92
C SER A 27 -24.95 6.80 -16.10
N SER A 28 -25.66 7.86 -15.71
CA SER A 28 -25.12 8.98 -14.91
C SER A 28 -24.67 8.53 -13.52
N LEU A 29 -25.43 7.64 -12.86
CA LEU A 29 -25.05 7.08 -11.56
C LEU A 29 -23.82 6.18 -11.66
N LYS A 30 -23.72 5.37 -12.72
CA LYS A 30 -22.55 4.52 -12.98
C LYS A 30 -21.29 5.36 -13.19
N ILE A 31 -21.38 6.45 -13.96
CA ILE A 31 -20.28 7.40 -14.18
C ILE A 31 -19.89 8.07 -12.88
N PHE A 32 -20.87 8.53 -12.09
CA PHE A 32 -20.62 9.15 -10.79
C PHE A 32 -19.90 8.20 -9.83
N ILE A 33 -20.36 6.96 -9.69
CA ILE A 33 -19.71 5.96 -8.82
C ILE A 33 -18.27 5.69 -9.27
N LYS A 34 -18.04 5.59 -10.58
CA LYS A 34 -16.69 5.41 -11.14
C LYS A 34 -15.78 6.59 -10.75
N ASN A 35 -16.24 7.82 -11.00
CA ASN A 35 -15.46 9.03 -10.69
C ASN A 35 -15.26 9.20 -9.17
N TYR A 36 -16.25 8.84 -8.36
CA TYR A 36 -16.15 8.90 -6.90
C TYR A 36 -15.17 7.87 -6.34
N LYS A 37 -15.11 6.66 -6.91
CA LYS A 37 -14.06 5.67 -6.59
C LYS A 37 -12.66 6.21 -6.91
N GLU A 38 -12.52 6.86 -8.05
CA GLU A 38 -11.26 7.45 -8.48
C GLU A 38 -10.87 8.64 -7.58
N PHE A 39 -11.83 9.49 -7.22
CA PHE A 39 -11.66 10.55 -6.22
C PHE A 39 -11.21 10.00 -4.88
N ILE A 40 -11.88 8.98 -4.32
CA ILE A 40 -11.46 8.37 -3.04
C ILE A 40 -10.03 7.84 -3.15
N LYS A 41 -9.69 7.18 -4.26
CA LYS A 41 -8.34 6.66 -4.49
C LYS A 41 -7.29 7.77 -4.53
N LEU A 42 -7.60 8.89 -5.21
CA LEU A 42 -6.73 10.06 -5.29
C LEU A 42 -6.67 10.83 -3.97
N ASN A 43 -7.77 10.91 -3.24
CA ASN A 43 -7.85 11.60 -1.95
C ASN A 43 -7.14 10.81 -0.84
N ASP A 44 -7.29 9.48 -0.82
CA ASP A 44 -6.46 8.60 0.02
C ASP A 44 -4.97 8.85 -0.32
N GLN A 45 -4.63 8.99 -1.60
CA GLN A 45 -3.27 9.34 -2.02
C GLN A 45 -2.85 10.74 -1.58
N TYR A 46 -3.71 11.75 -1.69
CA TYR A 46 -3.44 13.15 -1.38
C TYR A 46 -3.30 13.42 0.13
N LEU A 47 -4.13 12.76 0.96
CA LEU A 47 -4.00 12.79 2.42
C LEU A 47 -2.66 12.22 2.91
N PHE A 48 -1.99 11.36 2.12
CA PHE A 48 -0.62 10.93 2.40
C PHE A 48 0.44 12.02 2.18
N TYR A 49 0.11 13.16 1.57
CA TYR A 49 1.08 14.22 1.24
C TYR A 49 0.92 15.51 2.06
N HIS A 50 -0.25 15.79 2.65
CA HIS A 50 -0.57 17.15 3.13
C HIS A 50 -1.12 17.31 4.55
N GLU A 51 -1.47 16.25 5.28
CA GLU A 51 -1.79 16.34 6.72
C GLU A 51 -0.67 15.72 7.58
N ASP A 52 -0.55 16.17 8.83
CA ASP A 52 0.22 15.48 9.87
C ASP A 52 -0.34 14.07 10.06
N ILE A 53 0.17 13.11 9.28
CA ILE A 53 -0.30 11.73 9.28
C ILE A 53 -0.19 11.20 10.72
N THR A 54 -1.30 10.76 11.31
CA THR A 54 -1.29 10.18 12.65
C THR A 54 -0.35 8.96 12.69
N PHE A 55 0.22 8.66 13.86
CA PHE A 55 1.11 7.50 13.98
C PHE A 55 0.46 6.19 13.53
N GLU A 56 -0.85 6.02 13.73
CA GLU A 56 -1.58 4.84 13.26
C GLU A 56 -1.71 4.79 11.74
N ASN A 57 -2.02 5.92 11.10
CA ASN A 57 -2.05 5.99 9.65
C ASN A 57 -0.66 5.72 9.05
N LYS A 58 0.40 6.18 9.73
CA LYS A 58 1.80 5.89 9.38
C LYS A 58 2.09 4.38 9.42
N LEU A 59 1.66 3.68 10.47
CA LEU A 59 1.79 2.22 10.58
C LEU A 59 0.99 1.47 9.51
N GLU A 60 -0.21 1.93 9.18
CA GLU A 60 -1.05 1.32 8.14
C GLU A 60 -0.40 1.43 6.75
N ILE A 61 0.28 2.53 6.46
CA ILE A 61 1.04 2.67 5.20
C ILE A 61 2.21 1.69 5.16
N ILE A 62 2.96 1.59 6.27
CA ILE A 62 4.06 0.62 6.39
C ILE A 62 3.53 -0.80 6.21
N LYS A 63 2.36 -1.11 6.78
CA LYS A 63 1.71 -2.41 6.62
C LYS A 63 1.42 -2.71 5.15
N LYS A 64 0.79 -1.78 4.44
CA LYS A 64 0.49 -1.93 3.00
C LYS A 64 1.76 -2.11 2.16
N PHE A 65 2.85 -1.42 2.50
CA PHE A 65 4.15 -1.61 1.87
C PHE A 65 4.66 -3.05 2.04
N LEU A 66 4.64 -3.59 3.26
CA LEU A 66 5.08 -4.97 3.55
C LEU A 66 4.15 -6.02 2.91
N GLU A 67 2.88 -5.69 2.68
CA GLU A 67 1.90 -6.57 2.02
C GLU A 67 2.04 -6.59 0.50
N ASP A 68 2.69 -5.60 -0.12
CA ASP A 68 2.78 -5.50 -1.58
C ASP A 68 3.62 -6.65 -2.16
N LYS A 69 2.94 -7.60 -2.83
CA LYS A 69 3.56 -8.76 -3.46
C LYS A 69 4.44 -8.41 -4.67
N LYS A 70 4.32 -7.20 -5.23
CA LYS A 70 5.22 -6.74 -6.30
C LYS A 70 6.58 -6.33 -5.73
N VAL A 71 6.60 -5.87 -4.48
CA VAL A 71 7.80 -5.52 -3.72
C VAL A 71 8.39 -6.76 -3.07
N PHE A 72 7.54 -7.53 -2.38
CA PHE A 72 7.91 -8.74 -1.63
C PHE A 72 7.06 -9.95 -2.08
N PRO A 73 7.44 -10.63 -3.17
CA PRO A 73 6.71 -11.79 -3.68
C PRO A 73 6.51 -12.90 -2.65
N ARG A 74 7.50 -13.15 -1.79
CA ARG A 74 7.47 -14.16 -0.74
C ARG A 74 7.49 -13.50 0.65
N ILE A 75 6.98 -14.22 1.64
CA ILE A 75 7.06 -13.77 3.03
C ILE A 75 8.51 -13.72 3.53
N ASN A 76 9.36 -14.63 3.05
CA ASN A 76 10.78 -14.64 3.37
C ASN A 76 11.48 -13.34 2.92
N ASP A 77 11.03 -12.71 1.83
CA ASP A 77 11.59 -11.44 1.37
C ASP A 77 11.28 -10.30 2.38
N VAL A 78 10.09 -10.32 2.99
CA VAL A 78 9.70 -9.39 4.06
C VAL A 78 10.52 -9.64 5.32
N ILE A 79 10.71 -10.92 5.70
CA ILE A 79 11.51 -11.30 6.88
C ILE A 79 12.97 -10.89 6.69
N GLN A 80 13.53 -11.13 5.51
CA GLN A 80 14.90 -10.71 5.18
C GLN A 80 15.05 -9.19 5.24
N PHE A 81 14.09 -8.44 4.69
CA PHE A 81 14.07 -6.99 4.80
C PHE A 81 14.02 -6.54 6.27
N ALA A 82 13.10 -7.09 7.06
CA ALA A 82 12.96 -6.75 8.48
C ALA A 82 14.22 -7.07 9.30
N ASN A 83 14.89 -8.19 9.01
CA ASN A 83 16.11 -8.57 9.71
C ASN A 83 17.32 -7.74 9.28
N TYR A 84 17.52 -7.58 7.97
CA TYR A 84 18.72 -6.93 7.43
C TYR A 84 18.67 -5.40 7.55
N ARG A 85 17.49 -4.81 7.41
CA ARG A 85 17.33 -3.34 7.39
C ARG A 85 16.80 -2.78 8.70
N LEU A 86 16.00 -3.55 9.45
CA LEU A 86 15.41 -3.10 10.72
C LEU A 86 15.99 -3.82 11.94
N HIS A 87 16.90 -4.78 11.75
CA HIS A 87 17.54 -5.53 12.84
C HIS A 87 16.52 -6.19 13.80
N LEU A 88 15.41 -6.69 13.25
CA LEU A 88 14.30 -7.23 14.04
C LEU A 88 14.41 -8.71 14.43
N GLU A 89 15.47 -9.40 13.98
CA GLU A 89 15.81 -10.79 14.34
C GLU A 89 14.62 -11.78 14.33
N PHE A 90 13.73 -11.67 13.35
CA PHE A 90 12.70 -12.68 13.09
C PHE A 90 13.36 -14.01 12.70
N LYS A 91 13.12 -15.05 13.50
CA LYS A 91 13.37 -16.43 13.09
C LYS A 91 12.30 -16.84 12.09
N ASP A 92 12.67 -17.62 11.08
CA ASP A 92 11.73 -18.17 10.10
C ASP A 92 10.79 -19.13 10.84
N GLN A 93 9.62 -18.62 11.21
CA GLN A 93 8.54 -19.38 11.82
C GLN A 93 7.54 -19.66 10.70
N LYS A 94 7.02 -20.90 10.61
CA LYS A 94 6.01 -21.32 9.63
C LYS A 94 4.65 -20.63 9.89
N GLU A 95 4.64 -19.31 9.86
CA GLU A 95 3.50 -18.46 10.16
C GLU A 95 2.95 -17.81 8.90
N SER A 96 1.70 -17.36 8.98
CA SER A 96 1.07 -16.68 7.86
C SER A 96 1.69 -15.30 7.63
N ARG A 97 1.64 -14.83 6.38
CA ARG A 97 2.11 -13.49 6.00
C ARG A 97 1.49 -12.39 6.85
N GLU A 98 0.20 -12.49 7.13
CA GLU A 98 -0.56 -11.53 7.92
C GLU A 98 -0.05 -11.45 9.37
N VAL A 99 0.24 -12.60 9.99
CA VAL A 99 0.76 -12.66 11.37
C VAL A 99 2.17 -12.08 11.43
N THR A 100 3.04 -12.47 10.51
CA THR A 100 4.42 -11.95 10.43
C THR A 100 4.45 -10.44 10.24
N ILE A 101 3.66 -9.90 9.30
CA ILE A 101 3.56 -8.46 9.06
C ILE A 101 3.00 -7.75 10.29
N SER A 102 1.94 -8.28 10.91
CA SER A 102 1.36 -7.69 12.13
C SER A 102 2.37 -7.63 13.28
N ARG A 103 3.24 -8.64 13.42
CA ARG A 103 4.32 -8.63 14.42
C ARG A 103 5.40 -7.60 14.10
N ILE A 104 5.77 -7.44 12.83
CA ILE A 104 6.71 -6.39 12.40
C ILE A 104 6.13 -5.02 12.75
N ILE A 105 4.86 -4.77 12.40
CA ILE A 105 4.16 -3.53 12.74
C ILE A 105 4.08 -3.32 14.25
N GLY A 106 3.80 -4.36 15.04
CA GLY A 106 3.81 -4.30 16.50
C GLY A 106 5.17 -3.90 17.09
N ARG A 107 6.28 -4.35 16.49
CA ARG A 107 7.63 -3.94 16.89
C ARG A 107 7.97 -2.51 16.50
N ILE A 108 7.54 -2.07 15.32
CA ILE A 108 7.70 -0.66 14.90
C ILE A 108 6.86 0.26 15.80
N ARG A 109 5.66 -0.19 16.20
CA ARG A 109 4.81 0.51 17.16
C ARG A 109 5.51 0.67 18.53
N SER A 110 6.18 -0.37 19.02
CA SER A 110 6.84 -0.33 20.33
C SER A 110 8.21 0.36 20.32
N LYS A 111 8.86 0.48 19.16
CA LYS A 111 10.13 1.19 18.97
C LYS A 111 10.01 2.19 17.82
N PRO A 112 9.61 3.45 18.09
CA PRO A 112 9.43 4.47 17.06
C PRO A 112 10.69 4.73 16.22
N GLU A 113 11.88 4.50 16.76
CA GLU A 113 13.16 4.60 16.04
C GLU A 113 13.22 3.70 14.80
N LEU A 114 12.55 2.55 14.83
CA LEU A 114 12.49 1.62 13.69
C LEU A 114 11.74 2.20 12.49
N LYS A 115 10.87 3.19 12.72
CA LYS A 115 10.19 3.92 11.64
C LYS A 115 11.18 4.71 10.79
N GLU A 116 12.11 5.40 11.43
CA GLU A 116 13.13 6.18 10.72
C GLU A 116 14.15 5.25 10.03
N SER A 117 14.46 4.11 10.64
CA SER A 117 15.24 3.04 9.99
C SER A 117 14.54 2.50 8.74
N LEU A 118 13.21 2.31 8.79
CA LEU A 118 12.42 1.87 7.65
C LEU A 118 12.42 2.89 6.52
N LYS A 119 12.22 4.17 6.85
CA LYS A 119 12.28 5.27 5.89
C LYS A 119 13.63 5.31 5.19
N THR A 120 14.71 5.25 5.98
CA THR A 120 16.09 5.24 5.47
C THR A 120 16.34 4.01 4.58
N ALA A 121 15.87 2.83 5.00
CA ALA A 121 16.03 1.60 4.24
C ALA A 121 15.31 1.64 2.88
N VAL A 122 14.07 2.13 2.84
CA VAL A 122 13.30 2.22 1.59
C VAL A 122 13.93 3.24 0.63
N LEU A 123 14.40 4.38 1.15
CA LEU A 123 15.13 5.37 0.34
C LEU A 123 16.47 4.83 -0.18
N SER A 124 17.20 4.07 0.64
CA SER A 124 18.44 3.39 0.23
C SER A 124 18.18 2.41 -0.91
N ILE A 125 17.16 1.56 -0.78
CA ILE A 125 16.81 0.58 -1.82
C ILE A 125 16.41 1.27 -3.13
N ARG A 126 15.64 2.37 -3.07
CA ARG A 126 15.32 3.17 -4.26
C ARG A 126 16.59 3.65 -4.95
N ASN A 127 17.55 4.19 -4.20
CA ASN A 127 18.79 4.70 -4.78
C ASN A 127 19.66 3.56 -5.35
N GLU A 128 19.79 2.42 -4.64
CA GLU A 128 20.46 1.20 -5.13
C GLU A 128 19.85 0.69 -6.45
N MET A 129 18.51 0.68 -6.54
CA MET A 129 17.77 0.26 -7.73
C MET A 129 17.81 1.28 -8.87
N GLY A 130 17.93 2.58 -8.56
CA GLY A 130 18.06 3.66 -9.54
C GLY A 130 19.45 3.74 -10.19
N HIS A 131 20.51 3.41 -9.44
CA HIS A 131 21.89 3.44 -9.92
C HIS A 131 22.36 2.14 -10.60
N THR A 132 21.56 1.07 -10.58
CA THR A 132 21.88 -0.18 -11.29
C THR A 132 21.56 -0.05 -12.78
N ILE A 133 22.61 -0.11 -13.61
CA ILE A 133 22.62 0.12 -15.07
C ILE A 133 21.49 -0.70 -15.76
N PRO A 134 20.66 -0.09 -16.63
CA PRO A 134 19.46 -0.72 -17.20
C PRO A 134 19.69 -1.97 -18.06
N SER A 135 20.92 -2.21 -18.55
CA SER A 135 21.19 -3.13 -19.65
C SER A 135 21.06 -4.62 -19.33
N LYS A 136 20.73 -5.00 -18.08
CA LYS A 136 20.57 -6.40 -17.65
C LYS A 136 19.33 -6.69 -16.79
N LYS A 137 18.37 -5.78 -16.67
CA LYS A 137 17.20 -5.99 -15.80
C LYS A 137 16.07 -6.74 -16.52
N SER A 138 15.59 -7.81 -15.91
CA SER A 138 14.38 -8.52 -16.31
C SER A 138 13.13 -7.65 -16.11
N LYS A 139 12.04 -7.92 -16.85
CA LYS A 139 10.75 -7.22 -16.67
C LYS A 139 10.26 -7.21 -15.21
N LYS A 140 10.55 -8.27 -14.44
CA LYS A 140 10.18 -8.36 -13.02
C LYS A 140 10.99 -7.40 -12.14
N GLU A 141 12.29 -7.25 -12.41
CA GLU A 141 13.16 -6.32 -11.69
C GLU A 141 12.80 -4.86 -11.99
N ILE A 142 12.39 -4.55 -13.22
CA ILE A 142 11.91 -3.21 -13.60
C ILE A 142 10.61 -2.88 -12.85
N ILE A 143 9.64 -3.80 -12.84
CA ILE A 143 8.37 -3.61 -12.13
C ILE A 143 8.60 -3.47 -10.61
N SER A 144 9.51 -4.26 -10.04
CA SER A 144 9.89 -4.16 -8.63
C SER A 144 10.52 -2.80 -8.33
N ALA A 145 11.46 -2.32 -9.15
CA ALA A 145 12.12 -1.03 -8.99
C ALA A 145 11.15 0.16 -9.08
N GLU A 146 10.25 0.17 -10.07
CA GLU A 146 9.20 1.20 -10.18
C GLU A 146 8.27 1.19 -8.96
N THR A 147 7.93 -0.01 -8.46
CA THR A 147 7.05 -0.15 -7.31
C THR A 147 7.75 0.32 -6.02
N PHE A 148 9.03 -0.02 -5.83
CA PHE A 148 9.86 0.52 -4.74
C PHE A 148 10.01 2.04 -4.81
N SER A 149 10.15 2.62 -6.00
CA SER A 149 10.20 4.08 -6.15
C SER A 149 8.90 4.74 -5.69
N LYS A 150 7.76 4.21 -6.11
CA LYS A 150 6.44 4.70 -5.66
C LYS A 150 6.30 4.61 -4.14
N TRP A 151 6.71 3.50 -3.54
CA TRP A 151 6.67 3.33 -2.09
C TRP A 151 7.65 4.25 -1.36
N ALA A 152 8.82 4.51 -1.92
CA ALA A 152 9.79 5.45 -1.35
C ALA A 152 9.25 6.88 -1.31
N ASP A 153 8.55 7.31 -2.37
CA ASP A 153 7.92 8.63 -2.41
C ASP A 153 6.79 8.75 -1.38
N ILE A 154 6.01 7.69 -1.18
CA ILE A 154 4.97 7.62 -0.13
C ILE A 154 5.60 7.63 1.27
N ILE A 155 6.61 6.77 1.51
CA ILE A 155 7.23 6.58 2.83
C ILE A 155 8.08 7.77 3.26
N LYS A 156 8.60 8.56 2.30
CA LYS A 156 9.34 9.79 2.60
C LYS A 156 8.52 10.79 3.44
N ASN A 157 7.19 10.78 3.30
CA ASN A 157 6.30 11.75 3.95
C ASN A 157 5.67 11.22 5.25
N ILE A 158 6.09 10.03 5.70
CA ILE A 158 5.71 9.41 6.97
C ILE A 158 6.74 9.77 8.04
#